data_AF-A0AA38MCW6-F1
#
_entry.id   AF-A0AA38MCW6-F1
#
_cell.length_a   1.000
_cell.length_b   1.000
_cell.length_c   1.000
_cell.angle_alpha   90.00
_cell.angle_beta   90.00
_cell.angle_gamma   90.00
#
_symmetry.space_group_name_H-M   'P 1'
#
loop_
_entity.id
_entity.type
_entity.pdbx_description
1 polymer ?
#
loop_
_entity_poly.entity_id
_entity_poly.type
_entity_poly.pdbx_seq_one_letter_code
_entity_poly.pdbx_strand_id
1 'polypeptide(L)'
;MPFELLNTYIKVGKFLALTPPSIEIDKNTKFRQIHQVFMILLIVTCVTLSVYFRNFYLHYNLAKSTVCFLTDILLCAFCCRIVVETSKVSQWIELINCLKNTTCLLEETNSGKEKRMQWKFVLPQVIFGTVLIYVTYYWLSIVGVPQLEQHGFEVLEMYIQFFYTFYVHTILEMIRQRYEALKHHFKDKLIRNDRNFAEMGHFACTLKDAVNKVNYIFGWSLLLLTAFTTLQFLNYLEYNLQSHEFGRENVSQIPTSMLLLKCDNIVEESEDIIFVVSKSGTKLTDPRIREEIDRFGHILATNLPQFSAARFIFLARSTILSIFGTVATFFIVLVTFEPKESSIIEATG
;
A
#
# COMPACT_ATOMS: atom_id res chain seq x y z
N MET A 1 -5.48 16.66 -5.96
CA MET A 1 -4.17 16.52 -5.30
C MET A 1 -3.10 16.82 -6.34
N PRO A 2 -2.39 17.97 -6.27
CA PRO A 2 -1.36 18.32 -7.25
C PRO A 2 -0.22 17.31 -7.33
N PHE A 3 0.27 17.11 -8.55
CA PHE A 3 1.43 16.28 -8.89
C PHE A 3 2.72 16.67 -8.12
N GLU A 4 2.75 17.84 -7.48
CA GLU A 4 3.86 18.29 -6.64
C GLU A 4 4.20 17.33 -5.51
N LEU A 5 3.20 16.83 -4.78
CA LEU A 5 3.44 15.89 -3.68
C LEU A 5 4.04 14.58 -4.21
N LEU A 6 3.49 14.08 -5.32
CA LEU A 6 4.01 12.89 -5.99
C LEU A 6 5.45 13.12 -6.48
N ASN A 7 5.75 14.30 -7.01
CA ASN A 7 7.10 14.70 -7.41
C ASN A 7 8.05 14.75 -6.22
N THR A 8 7.61 15.19 -5.04
CA THR A 8 8.42 15.16 -3.81
C THR A 8 8.76 13.72 -3.41
N TYR A 9 7.77 12.81 -3.39
CA TYR A 9 8.03 11.39 -3.17
C TYR A 9 9.00 10.83 -4.21
N ILE A 10 8.82 11.15 -5.49
CA ILE A 10 9.71 10.67 -6.56
C ILE A 10 11.14 11.19 -6.39
N LYS A 11 11.33 12.45 -6.00
CA LYS A 11 12.65 13.03 -5.75
C LYS A 11 13.36 12.34 -4.59
N VAL A 12 12.66 12.12 -3.47
CA VAL A 12 13.23 11.48 -2.28
C VAL A 12 13.48 9.98 -2.55
N GLY A 13 12.52 9.28 -3.15
CA GLY A 13 12.60 7.86 -3.42
C GLY A 13 13.63 7.48 -4.49
N LYS A 14 13.99 8.42 -5.39
CA LYS A 14 15.01 8.21 -6.42
C LYS A 14 16.37 7.86 -5.81
N PHE A 15 16.73 8.46 -4.69
CA PHE A 15 17.99 8.19 -4.00
C PHE A 15 18.10 6.72 -3.57
N LEU A 16 17.01 6.15 -3.06
CA LEU A 16 16.94 4.76 -2.60
C LEU A 16 16.48 3.78 -3.69
N ALA A 17 16.34 4.22 -4.94
CA ALA A 17 15.73 3.45 -6.03
C ALA A 17 14.33 2.88 -5.70
N LEU A 18 13.54 3.59 -4.88
CA LEU A 18 12.18 3.20 -4.49
C LEU A 18 11.10 3.76 -5.43
N THR A 19 11.45 4.79 -6.20
CA THR A 19 10.57 5.44 -7.17
C THR A 19 11.24 5.51 -8.54
N PRO A 20 10.46 5.61 -9.63
CA PRO A 20 11.05 5.84 -10.95
C PRO A 20 11.93 7.10 -10.94
N PRO A 21 13.02 7.13 -11.73
CA PRO A 21 14.02 8.21 -11.68
C PRO A 21 13.51 9.55 -12.23
N SER A 22 12.51 9.49 -13.10
CA SER A 22 11.82 10.62 -13.70
C SER A 22 10.48 10.13 -14.25
N ILE A 23 9.52 11.03 -14.29
CA ILE A 23 8.27 10.86 -15.04
C ILE A 23 8.51 11.13 -16.54
N GLU A 24 9.60 11.81 -16.88
CA GLU A 24 9.98 12.14 -18.25
C GLU A 24 10.89 11.07 -18.86
N ILE A 25 10.84 10.91 -20.18
CA ILE A 25 11.61 9.93 -20.94
C ILE A 25 13.10 10.25 -20.82
N ASP A 26 13.78 9.58 -19.90
CA ASP A 26 15.23 9.69 -19.76
C ASP A 26 15.94 8.69 -20.68
N LYS A 27 16.90 9.19 -21.46
CA LYS A 27 17.71 8.40 -22.42
C LYS A 27 18.74 7.51 -21.72
N ASN A 28 18.99 7.68 -20.42
CA ASN A 28 20.12 7.03 -19.75
C ASN A 28 19.78 5.68 -19.06
N THR A 29 19.30 4.72 -19.85
CA THR A 29 18.80 3.42 -19.35
C THR A 29 19.85 2.54 -18.64
N LYS A 30 21.12 2.60 -19.06
CA LYS A 30 22.18 1.69 -18.55
C LYS A 30 22.60 2.00 -17.12
N PHE A 31 22.88 3.27 -16.79
CA PHE A 31 23.28 3.66 -15.43
C PHE A 31 22.20 3.32 -14.40
N ARG A 32 20.93 3.49 -14.78
CA ARG A 32 19.78 3.11 -13.94
C ARG A 32 19.74 1.63 -13.64
N GLN A 33 19.95 0.77 -14.64
CA GLN A 33 19.97 -0.68 -14.44
C GLN A 33 21.10 -1.09 -13.50
N ILE A 34 22.29 -0.51 -13.65
CA ILE A 34 23.42 -0.75 -12.75
C ILE A 34 23.09 -0.32 -11.32
N HIS A 35 22.51 0.87 -11.14
CA HIS A 35 22.08 1.36 -9.82
C HIS A 35 21.03 0.43 -9.17
N GLN A 36 20.05 -0.06 -9.94
CA GLN A 36 19.04 -0.99 -9.45
C GLN A 36 19.64 -2.34 -9.02
N VAL A 37 20.53 -2.91 -9.84
CA VAL A 37 21.23 -4.16 -9.50
C VAL A 37 22.07 -3.95 -8.24
N PHE A 38 22.79 -2.83 -8.14
CA PHE A 38 23.55 -2.48 -6.94
C PHE A 38 22.66 -2.39 -5.71
N MET A 39 21.51 -1.71 -5.77
CA MET A 39 20.59 -1.61 -4.64
C MET A 39 20.01 -2.96 -4.23
N ILE A 40 19.67 -3.83 -5.19
CA ILE A 40 19.20 -5.20 -4.90
C ILE A 40 20.30 -6.00 -4.20
N LEU A 41 21.54 -5.97 -4.72
CA LEU A 41 22.66 -6.67 -4.10
C LEU A 41 22.95 -6.14 -2.69
N LEU A 42 22.88 -4.83 -2.49
CA LEU A 42 23.03 -4.20 -1.19
C LEU A 42 21.97 -4.68 -0.20
N ILE A 43 20.69 -4.65 -0.59
CA ILE A 43 19.56 -5.14 0.24
C ILE A 43 19.78 -6.60 0.61
N VAL A 44 20.03 -7.48 -0.36
CA VAL A 44 20.23 -8.92 -0.12
C VAL A 44 21.42 -9.17 0.80
N THR A 45 22.53 -8.45 0.59
CA THR A 45 23.73 -8.57 1.44
C THR A 45 23.41 -8.16 2.86
N CYS A 46 22.73 -7.03 3.07
CA CYS A 46 22.36 -6.55 4.39
C CYS A 46 21.37 -7.49 5.11
N VAL A 47 20.37 -8.03 4.41
CA VAL A 47 19.47 -9.05 4.98
C VAL A 47 20.27 -10.29 5.39
N THR A 48 21.16 -10.77 4.51
CA THR A 48 21.96 -11.98 4.79
C THR A 48 22.88 -11.77 6.00
N LEU A 49 23.53 -10.61 6.10
CA LEU A 49 24.33 -10.23 7.26
C LEU A 49 23.48 -10.13 8.53
N SER A 50 22.31 -9.48 8.45
CA SER A 50 21.37 -9.37 9.57
C SER A 50 20.95 -10.75 10.11
N VAL A 51 20.58 -11.66 9.20
CA VAL A 51 20.23 -13.05 9.54
C VAL A 51 21.42 -13.80 10.16
N TYR A 52 22.62 -13.63 9.62
CA TYR A 52 23.84 -14.25 10.14
C TYR A 52 24.16 -13.78 11.57
N PHE A 53 24.08 -12.47 11.84
CA PHE A 53 24.40 -11.92 13.16
C PHE A 53 23.36 -12.22 14.23
N ARG A 54 22.12 -12.50 13.83
CA ARG A 54 21.04 -12.75 14.80
C ARG A 54 21.26 -14.00 15.63
N ASN A 55 21.81 -15.10 15.10
CA ASN A 55 21.99 -16.38 15.83
C ASN A 55 20.75 -16.89 16.63
N PHE A 56 19.58 -16.24 16.53
CA PHE A 56 18.41 -16.42 17.41
C PHE A 56 17.60 -17.67 17.11
N TYR A 57 17.78 -18.28 15.93
CA TYR A 57 17.01 -19.45 15.52
C TYR A 57 17.30 -20.71 16.36
N LEU A 58 18.36 -20.71 17.17
CA LEU A 58 18.77 -21.86 17.98
C LEU A 58 17.82 -22.15 19.16
N HIS A 59 16.99 -21.19 19.59
CA HIS A 59 16.12 -21.35 20.77
C HIS A 59 14.62 -21.29 20.45
N TYR A 60 14.26 -21.20 19.18
CA TYR A 60 12.85 -21.18 18.76
C TYR A 60 12.36 -22.58 18.39
N ASN A 61 11.08 -22.83 18.68
CA ASN A 61 10.39 -23.99 18.13
C ASN A 61 10.35 -23.90 16.59
N LEU A 62 10.14 -25.04 15.93
CA LEU A 62 10.16 -25.12 14.45
C LEU A 62 9.14 -24.18 13.79
N ALA A 63 7.97 -24.01 14.40
CA ALA A 63 6.91 -23.14 13.89
C ALA A 63 7.35 -21.66 13.87
N LYS A 64 7.79 -21.13 15.02
CA LYS A 64 8.28 -19.76 15.17
C LYS A 64 9.49 -19.50 14.28
N SER A 65 10.41 -20.45 14.22
CA SER A 65 11.58 -20.38 13.32
C SER A 65 11.14 -20.24 11.85
N THR A 66 10.13 -21.02 11.44
CA THR A 66 9.57 -20.96 10.08
C THR A 66 8.88 -19.62 9.82
N VAL A 67 8.07 -19.10 10.75
CA VAL A 67 7.38 -17.81 10.58
C VAL A 67 8.37 -16.66 10.52
N CYS A 68 9.38 -16.62 11.39
CA CYS A 68 10.46 -15.62 11.35
C CYS A 68 11.22 -15.68 10.02
N PHE A 69 11.66 -16.87 9.59
CA PHE A 69 12.40 -17.03 8.33
C PHE A 69 11.57 -16.62 7.10
N LEU A 70 10.29 -17.00 7.06
CA LEU A 70 9.38 -16.57 5.99
C LEU A 70 9.15 -15.06 6.02
N THR A 71 9.10 -14.45 7.21
CA THR A 71 8.96 -12.99 7.36
C THR A 71 10.17 -12.27 6.75
N ASP A 72 11.39 -12.72 7.07
CA ASP A 72 12.63 -12.16 6.52
C ASP A 72 12.69 -12.33 4.98
N ILE A 73 12.31 -13.50 4.46
CA ILE A 73 12.23 -13.74 3.01
C ILE A 73 11.23 -12.80 2.35
N LEU A 74 10.03 -12.66 2.91
CA LEU A 74 8.99 -11.81 2.33
C LEU A 74 9.40 -10.34 2.33
N LEU A 75 10.05 -9.86 3.40
CA LEU A 75 10.53 -8.50 3.49
C LEU A 75 11.65 -8.22 2.48
N CYS A 76 12.62 -9.12 2.38
CA CYS A 76 13.69 -9.06 1.38
C CYS A 76 13.10 -9.07 -0.05
N ALA A 77 12.20 -10.01 -0.34
CA ALA A 77 11.52 -10.11 -1.63
C ALA A 77 10.72 -8.83 -1.94
N PHE A 78 10.04 -8.24 -0.95
CA PHE A 78 9.33 -6.98 -1.07
C PHE A 78 10.27 -5.83 -1.44
N CYS A 79 11.36 -5.65 -0.69
CA CYS A 79 12.36 -4.62 -0.95
C CYS A 79 12.97 -4.75 -2.35
N CYS A 80 13.38 -5.96 -2.76
CA CYS A 80 13.87 -6.22 -4.11
C CYS A 80 12.80 -5.94 -5.17
N ARG A 81 11.54 -6.30 -4.88
CA ARG A 81 10.44 -6.11 -5.83
C ARG A 81 10.15 -4.64 -6.08
N ILE A 82 10.18 -3.80 -5.06
CA ILE A 82 10.04 -2.34 -5.21
C ILE A 82 11.07 -1.82 -6.22
N VAL A 83 12.34 -2.21 -6.07
CA VAL A 83 13.41 -1.76 -6.97
C VAL A 83 13.12 -2.19 -8.42
N VAL A 84 12.66 -3.43 -8.64
CA VAL A 84 12.25 -3.91 -9.97
C VAL A 84 11.05 -3.16 -10.54
N GLU A 85 10.10 -2.76 -9.70
CA GLU A 85 8.92 -1.99 -10.13
C GLU A 85 9.28 -0.59 -10.62
N THR A 86 10.37 0.01 -10.13
CA THR A 86 10.88 1.29 -10.66
C THR A 86 11.41 1.17 -12.09
N SER A 87 11.75 -0.04 -12.56
CA SER A 87 12.21 -0.29 -13.92
C SER A 87 11.07 -0.27 -14.95
N LYS A 88 9.80 -0.37 -14.52
CA LYS A 88 8.60 -0.40 -15.40
C LYS A 88 8.23 0.99 -15.92
N VAL A 89 9.18 1.72 -16.49
CA VAL A 89 9.03 3.15 -16.82
C VAL A 89 7.89 3.44 -17.78
N SER A 90 7.65 2.58 -18.79
CA SER A 90 6.52 2.76 -19.72
C SER A 90 5.18 2.78 -18.98
N GLN A 91 4.98 1.83 -18.05
CA GLN A 91 3.75 1.73 -17.27
C GLN A 91 3.58 2.91 -16.30
N TRP A 92 4.69 3.40 -15.75
CA TRP A 92 4.68 4.63 -14.95
C TRP A 92 4.26 5.85 -15.77
N ILE A 93 4.82 6.03 -16.97
CA ILE A 93 4.44 7.13 -17.86
C ILE A 93 2.95 7.03 -18.22
N GLU A 94 2.47 5.84 -18.56
CA GLU A 94 1.06 5.61 -18.87
C GLU A 94 0.15 5.93 -17.67
N LEU A 95 0.49 5.47 -16.46
CA LEU A 95 -0.25 5.81 -15.24
C LEU A 95 -0.31 7.33 -15.02
N ILE A 96 0.81 8.02 -15.14
CA ILE A 96 0.86 9.47 -14.97
C ILE A 96 0.03 10.17 -16.06
N ASN A 97 0.06 9.70 -17.30
CA ASN A 97 -0.75 10.24 -18.38
C ASN A 97 -2.24 10.05 -18.12
N CYS A 98 -2.69 8.88 -17.64
CA CYS A 98 -4.08 8.65 -17.23
C CYS A 98 -4.49 9.65 -16.13
N LEU A 99 -3.63 9.88 -15.14
CA LEU A 99 -3.87 10.86 -14.09
C LEU A 99 -3.88 12.31 -14.63
N LYS A 100 -3.02 12.65 -15.59
CA LYS A 100 -2.95 13.99 -16.19
C LYS A 100 -4.19 14.27 -17.04
N ASN A 101 -4.62 13.32 -17.85
CA ASN A 101 -5.78 13.45 -18.74
C ASN A 101 -7.10 13.65 -17.99
N THR A 102 -7.14 13.32 -16.70
CA THR A 102 -8.29 13.49 -15.81
C THR A 102 -8.15 14.71 -14.90
N THR A 103 -7.17 15.58 -15.13
CA THR A 103 -6.91 16.76 -14.29
C THR A 103 -7.95 17.85 -14.46
N CYS A 104 -8.54 17.98 -15.66
CA CYS A 104 -9.62 18.94 -15.93
C CYS A 104 -10.81 18.78 -14.97
N LEU A 105 -11.10 17.55 -14.51
CA LEU A 105 -12.15 17.27 -13.51
C LEU A 105 -11.88 17.95 -12.15
N LEU A 106 -10.62 18.27 -11.84
CA LEU A 106 -10.20 18.81 -10.54
C LEU A 106 -10.08 20.33 -10.52
N GLU A 107 -10.04 20.99 -11.69
CA GLU A 107 -9.84 22.44 -11.79
C GLU A 107 -11.04 23.23 -11.22
N GLU A 108 -12.25 22.67 -11.30
CA GLU A 108 -13.46 23.30 -10.73
C GLU A 108 -13.53 23.24 -9.18
N THR A 109 -12.78 22.34 -8.52
CA THR A 109 -12.97 22.03 -7.10
C THR A 109 -11.91 22.58 -6.13
N ASN A 110 -10.78 23.13 -6.60
CA ASN A 110 -9.59 23.24 -5.73
C ASN A 110 -8.81 24.57 -5.71
N SER A 111 -9.42 25.72 -6.06
CA SER A 111 -8.74 27.03 -6.14
C SER A 111 -8.10 27.60 -4.84
N GLY A 112 -8.00 26.85 -3.74
CA GLY A 112 -7.41 27.35 -2.47
C GLY A 112 -6.58 26.35 -1.64
N LYS A 113 -6.24 25.15 -2.14
CA LYS A 113 -5.67 24.06 -1.31
C LYS A 113 -4.16 23.84 -1.41
N GLU A 114 -3.42 24.68 -2.12
CA GLU A 114 -2.01 24.43 -2.47
C GLU A 114 -1.07 24.34 -1.24
N LYS A 115 -1.13 25.30 -0.30
CA LYS A 115 -0.25 25.29 0.89
C LYS A 115 -0.52 24.16 1.89
N ARG A 116 -1.74 23.59 1.90
CA ARG A 116 -2.10 22.46 2.78
C ARG A 116 -1.50 21.13 2.31
N MET A 117 -0.94 21.11 1.10
CA MET A 117 -0.44 19.91 0.42
C MET A 117 0.90 19.42 0.96
N GLN A 118 1.87 20.33 1.18
CA GLN A 118 3.23 19.95 1.59
C GLN A 118 3.26 19.33 2.99
N TRP A 119 2.39 19.79 3.89
CA TRP A 119 2.22 19.21 5.23
C TRP A 119 1.80 17.74 5.21
N LYS A 120 1.13 17.26 4.15
CA LYS A 120 0.78 15.84 4.01
C LYS A 120 1.99 14.94 3.79
N PHE A 121 3.10 15.47 3.27
CA PHE A 121 4.38 14.74 3.17
C PHE A 121 5.17 14.83 4.48
N VAL A 122 5.36 16.06 4.97
CA VAL A 122 6.29 16.34 6.06
C VAL A 122 5.78 15.76 7.37
N LEU A 123 4.48 15.90 7.67
CA LEU A 123 3.92 15.48 8.95
C LEU A 123 4.08 13.97 9.21
N PRO A 124 3.69 13.05 8.29
CA PRO A 124 3.92 11.62 8.51
C PRO A 124 5.40 11.26 8.67
N GLN A 125 6.30 11.90 7.90
CA GLN A 125 7.74 11.65 7.98
C GLN A 125 8.32 12.06 9.34
N VAL A 126 7.90 13.21 9.86
CA VAL A 126 8.31 13.68 11.19
C VAL A 126 7.78 12.75 12.27
N ILE A 127 6.49 12.38 12.23
CA ILE A 127 5.89 11.44 13.20
C ILE A 127 6.63 10.10 13.18
N PHE A 128 6.85 9.52 12.00
CA PHE A 128 7.54 8.25 11.86
C PHE A 128 8.99 8.35 12.35
N GLY A 129 9.71 9.41 11.98
CA GLY A 129 11.07 9.66 12.45
C GLY A 129 11.17 9.79 13.97
N THR A 130 10.22 10.48 14.61
CA THR A 130 10.16 10.59 16.08
C THR A 130 9.92 9.23 16.73
N VAL A 131 8.97 8.43 16.22
CA VAL A 131 8.71 7.07 16.72
C VAL A 131 9.95 6.19 16.54
N LEU A 132 10.61 6.27 15.39
CA LEU A 132 11.80 5.48 15.09
C LEU A 132 12.97 5.83 16.04
N ILE A 133 13.24 7.12 16.23
CA ILE A 133 14.27 7.60 17.17
C ILE A 133 13.97 7.12 18.59
N TYR A 134 12.71 7.21 19.03
CA TYR A 134 12.30 6.75 20.35
C TYR A 134 12.52 5.23 20.52
N VAL A 135 12.06 4.43 19.55
CA VAL A 135 12.22 2.97 19.56
C VAL A 135 13.70 2.58 19.55
N THR A 136 14.52 3.20 18.68
CA THR A 136 15.97 2.94 18.64
C THR A 136 16.65 3.34 19.95
N TYR A 137 16.29 4.49 20.54
CA TYR A 137 16.84 4.93 21.82
C TYR A 137 16.50 3.97 22.95
N TYR A 138 15.23 3.55 23.04
CA TYR A 138 14.76 2.59 24.04
C TYR A 138 15.49 1.24 23.92
N TRP A 139 15.67 0.75 22.69
CA TRP A 139 16.43 -0.48 22.46
C TRP A 139 17.91 -0.35 22.83
N LEU A 140 18.52 0.78 22.46
CA LEU A 140 19.92 1.05 22.76
C LEU A 140 20.16 1.17 24.27
N SER A 141 19.20 1.69 25.04
CA SER A 141 19.33 1.82 26.50
C SER A 141 19.17 0.49 27.24
N ILE A 142 18.35 -0.43 26.75
CA ILE A 142 18.11 -1.73 27.38
C ILE A 142 19.15 -2.77 26.98
N VAL A 143 19.43 -2.90 25.69
CA VAL A 143 20.26 -4.00 25.14
C VAL A 143 21.68 -3.55 24.81
N GLY A 144 21.88 -2.25 24.54
CA GLY A 144 23.18 -1.70 24.16
C GLY A 144 23.47 -1.75 22.65
N VAL A 145 24.71 -1.43 22.30
CA VAL A 145 25.20 -1.30 20.90
C VAL A 145 25.06 -2.59 20.06
N PRO A 146 25.24 -3.82 20.59
CA PRO A 146 25.10 -5.05 19.80
C PRO A 146 23.72 -5.19 19.13
N GLN A 147 22.68 -4.58 19.71
CA GLN A 147 21.34 -4.55 19.12
C GLN A 147 21.31 -3.80 17.79
N LEU A 148 22.09 -2.74 17.64
CA LEU A 148 22.17 -1.96 16.41
C LEU A 148 22.83 -2.77 15.29
N GLU A 149 23.83 -3.59 15.62
CA GLU A 149 24.47 -4.48 14.64
C GLU A 149 23.49 -5.54 14.13
N GLN A 150 22.61 -6.05 15.00
CA GLN A 150 21.65 -7.10 14.67
C GLN A 150 20.34 -6.59 14.02
N HIS A 151 19.91 -5.36 14.33
CA HIS A 151 18.59 -4.83 13.95
C HIS A 151 18.67 -3.48 13.20
N GLY A 152 19.85 -2.93 12.98
CA GLY A 152 20.02 -1.67 12.24
C GLY A 152 19.45 -1.72 10.83
N PHE A 153 19.51 -2.89 10.18
CA PHE A 153 18.93 -3.06 8.85
C PHE A 153 17.40 -3.11 8.85
N GLU A 154 16.78 -3.72 9.86
CA GLU A 154 15.32 -3.72 9.99
C GLU A 154 14.76 -2.30 10.10
N VAL A 155 15.47 -1.41 10.79
CA VAL A 155 15.09 0.01 10.90
C VAL A 155 15.01 0.66 9.51
N LEU A 156 15.97 0.36 8.64
CA LEU A 156 15.97 0.81 7.25
C LEU A 156 14.81 0.18 6.45
N GLU A 157 14.57 -1.12 6.60
CA GLU A 157 13.47 -1.82 5.94
C GLU A 157 12.10 -1.28 6.36
N MET A 158 11.89 -1.02 7.65
CA MET A 158 10.68 -0.38 8.17
C MET A 158 10.46 0.99 7.55
N TYR A 159 11.53 1.79 7.39
CA TYR A 159 11.44 3.08 6.70
C TYR A 159 11.10 2.91 5.23
N ILE A 160 11.71 1.95 4.51
CA ILE A 160 11.39 1.64 3.12
C ILE A 160 9.91 1.26 2.97
N GLN A 161 9.42 0.37 3.84
CA GLN A 161 8.02 -0.06 3.87
C GLN A 161 7.07 1.11 4.13
N PHE A 162 7.37 1.93 5.15
CA PHE A 162 6.60 3.13 5.48
C PHE A 162 6.55 4.09 4.28
N PHE A 163 7.72 4.44 3.74
CA PHE A 163 7.84 5.36 2.62
C PHE A 163 7.06 4.86 1.40
N TYR A 164 7.23 3.58 1.04
CA TYR A 164 6.56 2.97 -0.08
C TYR A 164 5.04 2.92 0.11
N THR A 165 4.58 2.57 1.30
CA THR A 165 3.13 2.50 1.60
C THR A 165 2.48 3.87 1.46
N PHE A 166 3.10 4.93 1.99
CA PHE A 166 2.61 6.30 1.83
C PHE A 166 2.68 6.80 0.39
N TYR A 167 3.70 6.38 -0.35
CA TYR A 167 3.81 6.68 -1.77
C TYR A 167 2.66 6.08 -2.59
N VAL A 168 2.39 4.78 -2.43
CA VAL A 168 1.25 4.13 -3.10
C VAL A 168 -0.07 4.73 -2.63
N HIS A 169 -0.22 4.98 -1.33
CA HIS A 169 -1.39 5.65 -0.79
C HIS A 169 -1.67 7.00 -1.45
N THR A 170 -0.64 7.79 -1.72
CA THR A 170 -0.77 9.08 -2.42
C THR A 170 -1.33 8.91 -3.83
N ILE A 171 -0.87 7.89 -4.57
CA ILE A 171 -1.38 7.58 -5.91
C ILE A 171 -2.84 7.12 -5.84
N LEU A 172 -3.18 6.27 -4.87
CA LEU A 172 -4.56 5.82 -4.66
C LEU A 172 -5.48 7.00 -4.29
N GLU A 173 -5.04 7.91 -3.44
CA GLU A 173 -5.80 9.12 -3.10
C GLU A 173 -5.99 10.04 -4.31
N MET A 174 -5.00 10.14 -5.20
CA MET A 174 -5.13 10.83 -6.49
C MET A 174 -6.21 10.18 -7.37
N ILE A 175 -6.32 8.86 -7.41
CA ILE A 175 -7.36 8.15 -8.16
C ILE A 175 -8.73 8.36 -7.51
N ARG A 176 -8.83 8.20 -6.18
CA ARG A 176 -10.08 8.40 -5.42
C ARG A 176 -10.69 9.78 -5.69
N GLN A 177 -9.88 10.84 -5.60
CA GLN A 177 -10.33 12.21 -5.85
C GLN A 177 -10.86 12.42 -7.27
N ARG A 178 -10.38 11.66 -8.26
CA ARG A 178 -10.87 11.76 -9.63
C ARG A 178 -12.20 11.04 -9.83
N TYR A 179 -12.42 9.91 -9.14
CA TYR A 179 -13.75 9.29 -9.08
C TYR A 179 -14.75 10.22 -8.38
N GLU A 180 -14.36 10.81 -7.25
CA GLU A 180 -15.18 11.81 -6.53
C GLU A 180 -15.50 13.02 -7.44
N ALA A 181 -14.50 13.54 -8.17
CA ALA A 181 -14.71 14.62 -9.13
C ALA A 181 -15.60 14.21 -10.31
N LEU A 182 -15.46 12.99 -10.83
CA LEU A 182 -16.35 12.44 -11.87
C LEU A 182 -17.80 12.38 -11.39
N LYS A 183 -18.03 11.98 -10.14
CA LYS A 183 -19.36 11.97 -9.49
C LYS A 183 -19.97 13.38 -9.43
N HIS A 184 -19.17 14.37 -9.02
CA HIS A 184 -19.60 15.76 -8.96
C HIS A 184 -19.91 16.31 -10.36
N HIS A 185 -19.01 16.11 -11.31
CA HIS A 185 -19.18 16.57 -12.68
C HIS A 185 -20.43 15.95 -13.35
N PHE A 186 -20.72 14.68 -13.08
CA PHE A 186 -21.97 14.04 -13.50
C PHE A 186 -23.21 14.74 -12.93
N LYS A 187 -23.24 15.02 -11.62
CA LYS A 187 -24.35 15.73 -10.98
C LYS A 187 -24.53 17.14 -11.54
N ASP A 188 -23.44 17.85 -11.80
CA ASP A 188 -23.49 19.21 -12.34
C ASP A 188 -24.00 19.23 -13.78
N LYS A 189 -23.56 18.30 -14.64
CA LYS A 189 -24.11 18.13 -16.00
C LYS A 189 -25.59 17.77 -15.97
N LEU A 190 -26.01 16.95 -15.02
CA LEU A 190 -27.43 16.63 -14.82
C LEU A 190 -28.26 17.87 -14.45
N ILE A 191 -27.76 18.73 -13.54
CA ILE A 191 -28.45 19.98 -13.14
C ILE A 191 -28.54 20.96 -14.31
N ARG A 192 -27.49 21.03 -15.15
CA ARG A 192 -27.46 21.87 -16.35
C ARG A 192 -28.25 21.30 -17.52
N ASN A 193 -28.81 20.10 -17.37
CA ASN A 193 -29.54 19.39 -18.41
C ASN A 193 -28.71 19.19 -19.70
N ASP A 194 -27.41 18.94 -19.53
CA ASP A 194 -26.49 18.63 -20.62
C ASP A 194 -26.86 17.25 -21.23
N ARG A 195 -26.72 17.14 -22.54
CA ARG A 195 -27.08 15.94 -23.31
C ARG A 195 -25.89 15.06 -23.65
N ASN A 196 -24.66 15.51 -23.40
CA ASN A 196 -23.46 14.78 -23.80
C ASN A 196 -22.72 14.14 -22.60
N PHE A 197 -22.97 12.84 -22.40
CA PHE A 197 -22.31 12.03 -21.37
C PHE A 197 -21.11 11.24 -21.90
N ALA A 198 -20.81 11.30 -23.20
CA ALA A 198 -19.72 10.53 -23.83
C ALA A 198 -18.34 10.85 -23.23
N GLU A 199 -18.10 12.11 -22.92
CA GLU A 199 -16.87 12.58 -22.26
C GLU A 199 -16.66 11.92 -20.88
N MET A 200 -17.73 11.77 -20.10
CA MET A 200 -17.67 11.10 -18.79
C MET A 200 -17.37 9.62 -18.91
N GLY A 201 -17.90 8.96 -19.95
CA GLY A 201 -17.54 7.59 -20.29
C GLY A 201 -16.04 7.45 -20.56
N HIS A 202 -15.45 8.36 -21.33
CA HIS A 202 -14.00 8.39 -21.58
C HIS A 202 -13.19 8.58 -20.29
N PHE A 203 -13.62 9.47 -19.38
CA PHE A 203 -12.97 9.62 -18.08
C PHE A 203 -13.06 8.36 -17.22
N ALA A 204 -14.23 7.70 -17.17
CA ALA A 204 -14.40 6.45 -16.44
C ALA A 204 -13.45 5.34 -16.95
N CYS A 205 -13.34 5.19 -18.28
CA CYS A 205 -12.39 4.25 -18.90
C CYS A 205 -10.94 4.61 -18.55
N THR A 206 -10.57 5.90 -18.63
CA THR A 206 -9.21 6.36 -18.29
C THR A 206 -8.85 6.09 -16.82
N LEU A 207 -9.82 6.23 -15.91
CA LEU A 207 -9.62 5.91 -14.49
C LEU A 207 -9.50 4.39 -14.25
N LYS A 208 -10.30 3.59 -14.94
CA LYS A 208 -10.15 2.13 -14.92
C LYS A 208 -8.77 1.70 -15.40
N ASP A 209 -8.28 2.32 -16.48
CA ASP A 209 -6.92 2.08 -16.97
C ASP A 209 -5.86 2.48 -15.95
N ALA A 210 -6.01 3.61 -15.27
CA ALA A 210 -5.11 3.99 -14.17
C ALA A 210 -5.06 2.90 -13.08
N VAL A 211 -6.22 2.37 -12.66
CA VAL A 211 -6.29 1.28 -11.66
C VAL A 211 -5.63 0.00 -12.18
N ASN A 212 -5.83 -0.34 -13.45
CA ASN A 212 -5.16 -1.49 -14.08
C ASN A 212 -3.64 -1.33 -14.07
N LYS A 213 -3.13 -0.11 -14.31
CA LYS A 213 -1.69 0.20 -14.22
C LYS A 213 -1.17 0.14 -12.79
N VAL A 214 -1.93 0.61 -11.80
CA VAL A 214 -1.60 0.44 -10.38
C VAL A 214 -1.46 -1.05 -10.04
N ASN A 215 -2.42 -1.89 -10.41
CA ASN A 215 -2.34 -3.34 -10.17
C ASN A 215 -1.12 -3.97 -10.87
N TYR A 216 -0.80 -3.55 -12.09
CA TYR A 216 0.35 -4.08 -12.82
C TYR A 216 1.68 -3.65 -12.20
N ILE A 217 1.78 -2.39 -11.78
CA ILE A 217 3.01 -1.84 -11.19
C ILE A 217 3.20 -2.44 -9.82
N PHE A 218 2.25 -2.26 -8.90
CA PHE A 218 2.40 -2.54 -7.47
C PHE A 218 1.82 -3.88 -7.00
N GLY A 219 1.10 -4.62 -7.85
CA GLY A 219 0.35 -5.80 -7.40
C GLY A 219 1.19 -6.84 -6.67
N TRP A 220 2.45 -7.03 -7.08
CA TRP A 220 3.36 -7.95 -6.41
C TRP A 220 3.86 -7.41 -5.08
N SER A 221 4.28 -6.15 -5.02
CA SER A 221 4.64 -5.51 -3.76
C SER A 221 3.48 -5.48 -2.77
N LEU A 222 2.25 -5.24 -3.22
CA LEU A 222 1.05 -5.30 -2.38
C LEU A 222 0.80 -6.71 -1.83
N LEU A 223 1.02 -7.75 -2.65
CA LEU A 223 0.93 -9.14 -2.21
C LEU A 223 1.96 -9.44 -1.12
N LEU A 224 3.23 -9.12 -1.38
CA LEU A 224 4.33 -9.38 -0.46
C LEU A 224 4.18 -8.59 0.83
N LEU A 225 3.76 -7.31 0.76
CA LEU A 225 3.48 -6.48 1.91
C LEU A 225 2.33 -7.04 2.77
N THR A 226 1.27 -7.53 2.14
CA THR A 226 0.12 -8.14 2.84
C THR A 226 0.52 -9.45 3.51
N ALA A 227 1.29 -10.30 2.83
CA ALA A 227 1.80 -11.55 3.40
C ALA A 227 2.77 -11.28 4.56
N PHE A 228 3.71 -10.35 4.38
CA PHE A 228 4.66 -9.92 5.41
C PHE A 228 3.94 -9.42 6.66
N THR A 229 3.00 -8.48 6.51
CA THR A 229 2.25 -7.95 7.67
C THR A 229 1.39 -9.00 8.37
N THR A 230 0.88 -9.99 7.64
CA THR A 230 0.16 -11.12 8.22
C THR A 230 1.08 -11.96 9.12
N LEU A 231 2.27 -12.34 8.63
CA LEU A 231 3.24 -13.10 9.43
C LEU A 231 3.80 -12.27 10.59
N GLN A 232 4.04 -10.97 10.38
CA GLN A 232 4.51 -10.08 11.44
C GLN A 232 3.46 -9.92 12.54
N PHE A 233 2.17 -9.88 12.19
CA PHE A 233 1.10 -9.88 13.19
C PHE A 233 1.10 -11.16 14.01
N LEU A 234 1.28 -12.30 13.35
CA LEU A 234 1.37 -13.58 14.00
C LEU A 234 2.56 -13.67 14.98
N ASN A 235 3.77 -13.30 14.53
CA ASN A 235 4.97 -13.24 15.38
C ASN A 235 4.76 -12.36 16.61
N TYR A 236 4.05 -11.25 16.42
CA TYR A 236 3.77 -10.30 17.49
C TYR A 236 2.81 -10.85 18.55
N LEU A 237 1.74 -11.53 18.12
CA LEU A 237 0.82 -12.19 19.04
C LEU A 237 1.50 -13.30 19.85
N GLU A 238 2.34 -14.11 19.22
CA GLU A 238 3.12 -15.15 19.91
C GLU A 238 4.06 -14.53 20.95
N TYR A 239 4.74 -13.43 20.60
CA TYR A 239 5.64 -12.73 21.53
C TYR A 239 4.88 -12.17 22.76
N ASN A 240 3.71 -11.58 22.56
CA ASN A 240 2.89 -11.05 23.66
C ASN A 240 2.41 -12.14 24.62
N LEU A 241 2.18 -13.36 24.13
CA LEU A 241 1.85 -14.49 25.01
C LEU A 241 3.04 -14.86 25.91
N GLN A 242 4.24 -14.91 25.34
CA GLN A 242 5.44 -15.36 26.05
C GLN A 242 5.98 -14.32 27.04
N SER A 243 5.84 -13.04 26.73
CA SER A 243 6.50 -11.97 27.50
C SER A 243 5.71 -11.45 28.69
N HIS A 244 4.42 -11.80 28.85
CA HIS A 244 3.47 -11.21 29.83
C HIS A 244 3.36 -9.66 29.81
N GLU A 245 4.22 -8.95 29.08
CA GLU A 245 4.23 -7.52 28.87
C GLU A 245 3.30 -7.16 27.71
N PHE A 246 2.01 -7.10 28.03
CA PHE A 246 0.99 -6.58 27.13
C PHE A 246 1.25 -5.09 26.87
N GLY A 247 1.68 -4.70 25.66
CA GLY A 247 1.83 -3.28 25.33
C GLY A 247 2.70 -2.90 24.14
N ARG A 248 3.38 -3.84 23.49
CA ARG A 248 4.30 -3.50 22.40
C ARG A 248 3.62 -3.24 21.04
N GLU A 249 2.68 -2.30 20.95
CA GLU A 249 1.84 -2.11 19.75
C GLU A 249 2.62 -2.16 18.42
N ASN A 250 2.19 -3.05 17.51
CA ASN A 250 2.83 -3.21 16.22
C ASN A 250 2.33 -2.14 15.23
N VAL A 251 2.98 -0.98 15.28
CA VAL A 251 2.66 0.19 14.43
C VAL A 251 2.78 -0.13 12.92
N SER A 252 3.50 -1.18 12.52
CA SER A 252 3.75 -1.52 11.10
C SER A 252 2.50 -1.97 10.34
N GLN A 253 1.45 -2.42 11.04
CA GLN A 253 0.22 -2.92 10.40
C GLN A 253 -0.69 -1.79 9.94
N ILE A 254 -0.68 -0.67 10.66
CA ILE A 254 -1.59 0.45 10.42
C ILE A 254 -1.45 0.97 8.98
N PRO A 255 -0.25 1.23 8.44
CA PRO A 255 -0.11 1.70 7.06
C PRO A 255 -0.66 0.72 6.02
N THR A 256 -0.43 -0.59 6.19
CA THR A 256 -0.90 -1.61 5.26
C THR A 256 -2.43 -1.73 5.29
N SER A 257 -3.04 -1.74 6.48
CA SER A 257 -4.50 -1.72 6.61
C SER A 257 -5.11 -0.44 6.01
N MET A 258 -4.49 0.72 6.22
CA MET A 258 -4.92 1.98 5.60
C MET A 258 -4.85 1.93 4.07
N LEU A 259 -3.83 1.26 3.52
CA LEU A 259 -3.68 1.06 2.08
C LEU A 259 -4.78 0.17 1.51
N LEU A 260 -5.06 -0.96 2.16
CA LEU A 260 -6.13 -1.89 1.81
C LEU A 260 -7.52 -1.22 1.84
N LEU A 261 -7.80 -0.47 2.92
CA LEU A 261 -9.04 0.30 3.03
C LEU A 261 -9.14 1.37 1.96
N LYS A 262 -8.03 2.00 1.56
CA LYS A 262 -8.05 3.01 0.50
C LYS A 262 -8.40 2.40 -0.86
N CYS A 263 -7.89 1.20 -1.19
CA CYS A 263 -8.27 0.48 -2.39
C CYS A 263 -9.78 0.22 -2.42
N ASP A 264 -10.33 -0.27 -1.31
CA ASP A 264 -11.75 -0.59 -1.17
C ASP A 264 -12.64 0.67 -1.28
N ASN A 265 -12.25 1.78 -0.63
CA ASN A 265 -12.99 3.04 -0.73
C ASN A 265 -13.06 3.60 -2.16
N ILE A 266 -12.08 3.32 -3.03
CA ILE A 266 -12.14 3.71 -4.44
C ILE A 266 -13.19 2.88 -5.19
N VAL A 267 -13.30 1.59 -4.86
CA VAL A 267 -14.34 0.71 -5.42
C VAL A 267 -15.71 1.18 -4.96
N GLU A 268 -15.88 1.41 -3.65
CA GLU A 268 -17.13 1.93 -3.07
C GLU A 268 -17.54 3.26 -3.73
N GLU A 269 -16.61 4.21 -3.89
CA GLU A 269 -16.90 5.49 -4.55
C GLU A 269 -17.36 5.30 -6.01
N SER A 270 -16.80 4.32 -6.73
CA SER A 270 -17.20 4.03 -8.11
C SER A 270 -18.57 3.37 -8.22
N GLU A 271 -18.92 2.48 -7.30
CA GLU A 271 -20.25 1.85 -7.19
C GLU A 271 -21.31 2.89 -6.85
N ASP A 272 -20.97 3.84 -5.97
CA ASP A 272 -21.78 4.98 -5.61
C ASP A 272 -22.13 5.86 -6.83
N ILE A 273 -21.19 6.03 -7.77
CA ILE A 273 -21.47 6.76 -9.02
C ILE A 273 -22.51 5.98 -9.84
N ILE A 274 -22.38 4.66 -9.97
CA ILE A 274 -23.37 3.84 -10.70
C ILE A 274 -24.75 4.01 -10.06
N PHE A 275 -24.83 3.93 -8.73
CA PHE A 275 -26.09 4.13 -8.02
C PHE A 275 -26.72 5.50 -8.33
N VAL A 276 -25.91 6.57 -8.32
CA VAL A 276 -26.36 7.92 -8.67
C VAL A 276 -26.81 8.02 -10.13
N VAL A 277 -26.09 7.40 -11.06
CA VAL A 277 -26.42 7.35 -12.50
C VAL A 277 -27.75 6.64 -12.71
N SER A 278 -27.91 5.42 -12.20
CA SER A 278 -29.15 4.64 -12.32
C SER A 278 -30.34 5.35 -11.68
N LYS A 279 -30.16 5.95 -10.50
CA LYS A 279 -31.22 6.72 -9.83
C LYS A 279 -31.63 7.95 -10.65
N SER A 280 -30.68 8.60 -11.32
CA SER A 280 -30.95 9.78 -12.14
C SER A 280 -31.72 9.42 -13.42
N GLY A 281 -31.37 8.30 -14.07
CA GLY A 281 -32.07 7.79 -15.25
C GLY A 281 -33.56 7.52 -15.01
N THR A 282 -33.93 7.05 -13.81
CA THR A 282 -35.35 6.78 -13.47
C THR A 282 -36.20 8.02 -13.27
N LYS A 283 -35.59 9.19 -12.97
CA LYS A 283 -36.31 10.44 -12.65
C LYS A 283 -36.51 11.36 -13.85
N LEU A 284 -35.78 11.12 -14.93
CA LEU A 284 -35.80 11.99 -16.10
C LEU A 284 -36.96 11.66 -17.03
N THR A 285 -37.65 12.70 -17.47
CA THR A 285 -38.74 12.62 -18.44
C THR A 285 -38.26 12.68 -19.89
N ASP A 286 -37.09 13.27 -20.17
CA ASP A 286 -36.52 13.32 -21.53
C ASP A 286 -35.91 11.96 -21.91
N PRO A 287 -36.47 11.24 -22.90
CA PRO A 287 -36.01 9.91 -23.28
C PRO A 287 -34.58 9.92 -23.85
N ARG A 288 -34.14 11.02 -24.48
CA ARG A 288 -32.80 11.09 -25.07
C ARG A 288 -31.72 11.20 -24.00
N ILE A 289 -31.95 12.03 -22.99
CA ILE A 289 -31.04 12.18 -21.85
C ILE A 289 -30.98 10.87 -21.07
N ARG A 290 -32.13 10.21 -20.89
CA ARG A 290 -32.20 8.91 -20.23
C ARG A 290 -31.37 7.84 -20.97
N GLU A 291 -31.48 7.75 -22.29
CA GLU A 291 -30.69 6.80 -23.10
C GLU A 291 -29.18 7.04 -22.96
N GLU A 292 -28.74 8.30 -22.97
CA GLU A 292 -27.32 8.65 -22.78
C GLU A 292 -26.82 8.34 -21.36
N ILE A 293 -27.64 8.57 -20.33
CA ILE A 293 -27.32 8.20 -18.95
C ILE A 293 -27.26 6.69 -18.77
N ASP A 294 -28.19 5.95 -19.38
CA ASP A 294 -28.19 4.48 -19.34
C ASP A 294 -26.96 3.92 -20.06
N ARG A 295 -26.58 4.50 -21.21
CA ARG A 295 -25.32 4.17 -21.91
C ARG A 295 -24.10 4.47 -21.03
N PHE A 296 -24.05 5.64 -20.40
CA PHE A 296 -22.96 5.97 -19.49
C PHE A 296 -22.90 5.01 -18.29
N GLY A 297 -24.05 4.69 -17.68
CA GLY A 297 -24.16 3.72 -16.60
C GLY A 297 -23.64 2.34 -17.00
N HIS A 298 -23.94 1.89 -18.22
CA HIS A 298 -23.41 0.64 -18.75
C HIS A 298 -21.88 0.68 -18.94
N ILE A 299 -21.33 1.78 -19.46
CA ILE A 299 -19.88 1.97 -19.58
C ILE A 299 -19.23 1.94 -18.19
N LEU A 300 -19.82 2.61 -17.21
CA LEU A 300 -19.28 2.65 -15.85
C LEU A 300 -19.32 1.27 -15.18
N ALA A 301 -20.44 0.54 -15.30
CA ALA A 301 -20.60 -0.81 -14.75
C ALA A 301 -19.61 -1.82 -15.35
N THR A 302 -19.30 -1.70 -16.64
CA THR A 302 -18.32 -2.57 -17.31
C THR A 302 -16.86 -2.18 -16.99
N ASN A 303 -16.63 -0.97 -16.51
CA ASN A 303 -15.30 -0.41 -16.21
C ASN A 303 -15.09 -0.13 -14.71
N LEU A 304 -15.76 -0.86 -13.83
CA LEU A 304 -15.56 -0.73 -12.39
C LEU A 304 -14.09 -1.00 -12.01
N PRO A 305 -13.46 -0.12 -11.21
CA PRO A 305 -12.12 -0.37 -10.69
C PRO A 305 -12.13 -1.64 -9.85
N GLN A 306 -11.05 -2.41 -9.96
CA GLN A 306 -10.86 -3.61 -9.16
C GLN A 306 -9.39 -3.67 -8.79
N PHE A 307 -9.08 -3.65 -7.50
CA PHE A 307 -7.71 -3.73 -7.02
C PHE A 307 -7.33 -5.17 -6.75
N SER A 308 -6.17 -5.59 -7.26
CA SER A 308 -5.69 -6.95 -7.08
C SER A 308 -4.19 -6.98 -6.77
N ALA A 309 -3.82 -7.83 -5.82
CA ALA A 309 -2.45 -8.14 -5.49
C ALA A 309 -1.97 -9.27 -6.40
N ALA A 310 -1.26 -8.88 -7.47
CA ALA A 310 -0.70 -9.78 -8.49
C ALA A 310 -1.73 -10.76 -9.10
N ARG A 311 -3.01 -10.36 -9.13
CA ARG A 311 -4.17 -11.18 -9.57
C ARG A 311 -4.47 -12.42 -8.72
N PHE A 312 -3.75 -12.64 -7.61
CA PHE A 312 -4.04 -13.74 -6.69
C PHE A 312 -5.15 -13.38 -5.70
N ILE A 313 -5.15 -12.14 -5.21
CA ILE A 313 -6.06 -11.69 -4.15
C ILE A 313 -6.69 -10.37 -4.56
N PHE A 314 -8.00 -10.24 -4.39
CA PHE A 314 -8.69 -8.95 -4.50
C PHE A 314 -8.53 -8.17 -3.20
N LEU A 315 -8.19 -6.88 -3.32
CA LEU A 315 -7.97 -6.01 -2.18
C LEU A 315 -9.29 -5.36 -1.77
N ALA A 316 -9.95 -5.94 -0.76
CA ALA A 316 -11.22 -5.49 -0.23
C ALA A 316 -11.18 -5.43 1.31
N ARG A 317 -12.19 -4.82 1.94
CA ARG A 317 -12.37 -4.85 3.42
C ARG A 317 -12.37 -6.28 3.98
N SER A 318 -12.95 -7.23 3.23
CA SER A 318 -12.98 -8.65 3.61
C SER A 318 -11.59 -9.28 3.69
N THR A 319 -10.60 -8.76 2.96
CA THR A 319 -9.21 -9.23 3.02
C THR A 319 -8.61 -8.99 4.40
N ILE A 320 -8.91 -7.85 5.04
CA ILE A 320 -8.44 -7.54 6.40
C ILE A 320 -9.04 -8.53 7.41
N LEU A 321 -10.35 -8.79 7.31
CA LEU A 321 -11.03 -9.77 8.17
C LEU A 321 -10.49 -11.19 7.96
N SER A 322 -10.17 -11.55 6.71
CA SER A 322 -9.54 -12.83 6.37
C SER A 322 -8.15 -12.98 6.99
N ILE A 323 -7.35 -11.91 7.00
CA ILE A 323 -6.05 -11.86 7.67
C ILE A 323 -6.22 -12.08 9.18
N PHE A 324 -7.13 -11.35 9.82
CA PHE A 324 -7.44 -11.54 11.25
C PHE A 324 -7.92 -12.97 11.54
N GLY A 325 -8.81 -13.52 10.72
CA GLY A 325 -9.30 -14.89 10.88
C GLY A 325 -8.19 -15.93 10.73
N THR A 326 -7.29 -15.75 9.75
CA THR A 326 -6.13 -16.63 9.54
C THR A 326 -5.17 -16.57 10.72
N VAL A 327 -4.84 -15.35 11.19
CA VAL A 327 -3.95 -15.16 12.33
C VAL A 327 -4.56 -15.71 13.62
N ALA A 328 -5.85 -15.46 13.88
CA ALA A 328 -6.55 -16.02 15.04
C ALA A 328 -6.60 -17.55 15.01
N THR A 329 -6.86 -18.15 13.84
CA THR A 329 -6.87 -19.62 13.69
C THR A 329 -5.49 -20.20 13.97
N PHE A 330 -4.44 -19.63 13.37
CA PHE A 330 -3.07 -20.09 13.61
C PHE A 330 -2.66 -19.89 15.07
N PHE A 331 -3.03 -18.76 15.66
CA PHE A 331 -2.79 -18.46 17.06
C PHE A 331 -3.45 -19.49 18.00
N ILE A 332 -4.71 -19.88 17.74
CA ILE A 332 -5.39 -20.95 18.49
C ILE A 332 -4.60 -22.27 18.40
N VAL A 333 -4.11 -22.61 17.20
CA VAL A 333 -3.28 -23.81 17.00
C VAL A 333 -1.99 -23.72 17.82
N LEU A 334 -1.27 -22.60 17.77
CA LEU A 334 -0.05 -22.41 18.57
C LEU A 334 -0.30 -22.61 20.07
N VAL A 335 -1.33 -21.96 20.62
CA VAL A 335 -1.68 -22.07 22.05
C VAL A 335 -2.09 -23.50 22.42
N THR A 336 -2.81 -24.20 21.53
CA THR A 336 -3.30 -25.56 21.81
C THR A 336 -2.17 -26.59 21.82
N PHE A 337 -1.16 -26.40 20.97
CA PHE A 337 -0.04 -27.34 20.82
C PHE A 337 1.24 -26.89 21.57
N GLU A 338 1.18 -25.83 22.36
CA GLU A 338 2.28 -25.44 23.23
C GLU A 338 2.48 -26.51 24.32
N PRO A 339 3.63 -27.19 24.36
CA PRO A 339 3.85 -28.29 25.28
C PRO A 339 3.78 -27.78 26.72
N LYS A 340 2.94 -28.42 27.56
CA LYS A 340 2.84 -28.19 29.01
C LYS A 340 4.08 -28.67 29.77
N GLU A 341 5.28 -28.34 29.32
CA GLU A 341 6.52 -28.72 30.03
C GLU A 341 6.68 -27.99 31.36
N SER A 342 5.97 -26.87 31.57
CA SER A 342 5.95 -26.14 32.85
C SER A 342 5.18 -26.85 33.98
N SER A 343 4.44 -27.93 33.70
CA SER A 343 3.67 -28.66 34.73
C SER A 343 4.37 -29.92 35.28
N ILE A 344 5.54 -30.29 34.76
CA ILE A 344 6.29 -31.50 35.19
C ILE A 344 7.36 -31.16 36.24
N ILE A 345 7.79 -29.90 36.33
CA ILE A 345 8.81 -29.47 37.31
C ILE A 345 8.19 -29.17 38.69
N GLU A 346 6.89 -28.84 38.78
CA GLU A 346 6.20 -28.67 40.08
C GLU A 346 5.69 -29.98 40.70
N ALA A 347 5.71 -31.11 39.98
CA ALA A 347 5.29 -32.41 40.50
C ALA A 347 6.44 -33.28 41.02
N THR A 348 7.69 -32.79 40.95
CA THR A 348 8.88 -33.50 41.43
C THR A 348 9.65 -32.77 42.54
N GLY A 349 9.05 -31.74 43.15
CA GLY A 349 9.57 -31.04 44.34
C GLY A 349 9.00 -31.58 45.65
#